data_AF-A0A093RC77-F1
#
_entry.id   AF-A0A093RC77-F1
#
_cell.length_a   1.000
_cell.length_b   1.000
_cell.length_c   1.000
_cell.angle_alpha   90.00
_cell.angle_beta   90.00
_cell.angle_gamma   90.00
#
_symmetry.space_group_name_H-M   'P 1'
#
loop_
_entity.id
_entity.type
_entity.pdbx_description
1 polymer ?
#
loop_
_entity_poly.entity_id
_entity_poly.type
_entity_poly.pdbx_seq_one_letter_code
_entity_poly.pdbx_strand_id
1 'polypeptide(L)'
;RFLDEYAKPNLTFWAVNEPSAGLINNYPFQCLGFTAEQQRDFIARDLGPALANSSHQHVLEDEEAARYVHGIGIHWYLDFIGPIQDTVVPTHELFPDYYILATEACIGAHFWERDVILGCWEHVWADLLQNLNHFVVGWTDWNLALDLEGGPNWVKNYVDSPVIVDTSEGIFYKQPMFYHLGHFSKFIPEGSQRVGLVASKESKKMDLEYTAFLRPDGAVVVVVLNR
;
A
#
# COMPACT_ATOMS: atom_id res chain seq x y z
N ARG A 1 -17.84 -17.49 -0.83
CA ARG A 1 -18.07 -17.67 0.63
C ARG A 1 -17.61 -16.47 1.45
N PHE A 2 -16.33 -16.09 1.46
CA PHE A 2 -15.85 -14.92 2.22
C PHE A 2 -16.68 -13.66 1.92
N LEU A 3 -16.80 -13.31 0.63
CA LEU A 3 -17.61 -12.18 0.17
C LEU A 3 -19.10 -12.32 0.55
N ASP A 4 -19.66 -13.53 0.52
CA ASP A 4 -21.05 -13.78 0.91
C ASP A 4 -21.30 -13.50 2.40
N GLU A 5 -20.36 -13.89 3.27
CA GLU A 5 -20.49 -13.67 4.71
C GLU A 5 -20.42 -12.17 5.05
N TYR A 6 -19.62 -11.40 4.33
CA TYR A 6 -19.52 -9.94 4.51
C TYR A 6 -20.68 -9.18 3.84
N ALA A 7 -21.30 -9.73 2.80
CA ALA A 7 -22.49 -9.15 2.22
C ALA A 7 -23.70 -9.19 3.18
N LYS A 8 -23.77 -10.17 4.10
CA LYS A 8 -24.85 -10.28 5.11
C LYS A 8 -25.00 -9.03 5.98
N PRO A 9 -23.93 -8.42 6.52
CA PRO A 9 -23.98 -7.12 7.19
C PRO A 9 -23.88 -5.91 6.24
N ASN A 10 -24.11 -6.05 4.93
CA ASN A 10 -24.01 -5.00 3.90
C ASN A 10 -22.59 -4.41 3.73
N LEU A 11 -21.55 -5.24 3.85
CA LEU A 11 -20.18 -4.84 3.49
C LEU A 11 -19.84 -5.37 2.09
N THR A 12 -19.31 -4.48 1.26
CA THR A 12 -18.84 -4.78 -0.10
C THR A 12 -17.33 -4.58 -0.18
N PHE A 13 -16.69 -5.30 -1.10
CA PHE A 13 -15.25 -5.19 -1.36
C PHE A 13 -15.02 -4.61 -2.74
N TRP A 14 -14.01 -3.75 -2.83
CA TRP A 14 -13.54 -3.21 -4.11
C TRP A 14 -12.59 -4.18 -4.83
N ALA A 15 -11.66 -4.81 -4.11
CA ALA A 15 -10.65 -5.69 -4.69
C ALA A 15 -10.20 -6.79 -3.70
N VAL A 16 -9.53 -7.82 -4.24
CA VAL A 16 -8.85 -8.90 -3.49
C VAL A 16 -7.42 -9.08 -4.02
N ASN A 17 -6.47 -9.44 -3.14
CA ASN A 17 -5.06 -9.65 -3.49
C ASN A 17 -4.52 -10.96 -2.87
N GLU A 18 -3.44 -11.52 -3.43
CA GLU A 18 -2.80 -12.77 -3.03
C GLU A 18 -1.28 -12.60 -2.82
N PRO A 19 -0.75 -12.83 -1.61
CA PRO A 19 0.68 -12.66 -1.31
C PRO A 19 1.53 -13.92 -1.63
N SER A 20 2.84 -13.73 -1.82
CA SER A 20 3.80 -14.77 -2.26
C SER A 20 4.62 -15.44 -1.14
N ALA A 21 4.51 -14.97 0.11
CA ALA A 21 5.44 -15.28 1.19
C ALA A 21 5.61 -16.78 1.51
N GLY A 22 4.64 -17.63 1.17
CA GLY A 22 4.66 -19.06 1.50
C GLY A 22 5.65 -19.92 0.69
N LEU A 23 6.47 -19.32 -0.19
CA LEU A 23 7.59 -20.02 -0.83
C LEU A 23 8.87 -20.03 0.02
N ILE A 24 8.92 -19.28 1.12
CA ILE A 24 10.06 -19.24 2.03
C ILE A 24 9.97 -20.42 3.01
N ASN A 25 11.00 -21.26 3.03
CA ASN A 25 11.07 -22.37 3.99
C ASN A 25 11.04 -21.86 5.44
N ASN A 26 10.19 -22.49 6.27
CA ASN A 26 9.99 -22.12 7.68
C ASN A 26 9.52 -20.66 7.87
N TYR A 27 8.70 -20.15 6.95
CA TYR A 27 8.08 -18.84 7.14
C TYR A 27 7.27 -18.83 8.46
N PRO A 28 7.49 -17.84 9.35
CA PRO A 28 7.12 -17.97 10.75
C PRO A 28 5.61 -17.81 11.03
N PHE A 29 4.82 -17.33 10.08
CA PHE A 29 3.39 -17.07 10.25
C PHE A 29 2.57 -17.45 9.01
N GLN A 30 1.27 -17.13 9.03
CA GLN A 30 0.29 -17.52 8.03
C GLN A 30 0.74 -17.09 6.63
N CYS A 31 0.86 -18.05 5.73
CA CYS A 31 1.23 -17.83 4.36
C CYS A 31 0.68 -18.94 3.46
N LEU A 32 0.55 -18.64 2.17
CA LEU A 32 0.26 -19.60 1.12
C LEU A 32 1.16 -19.25 -0.06
N GLY A 33 2.03 -20.17 -0.47
CA GLY A 33 3.03 -19.91 -1.49
C GLY A 33 2.49 -20.15 -2.90
N PHE A 34 2.70 -19.18 -3.78
CA PHE A 34 2.48 -19.31 -5.22
C PHE A 34 3.72 -18.83 -5.97
N THR A 35 4.20 -19.61 -6.94
CA THR A 35 5.05 -19.05 -8.01
C THR A 35 4.21 -18.18 -8.94
N ALA A 36 4.84 -17.34 -9.75
CA ALA A 36 4.13 -16.52 -10.74
C ALA A 36 3.27 -17.37 -11.70
N GLU A 37 3.75 -18.54 -12.12
CA GLU A 37 3.00 -19.47 -12.97
C GLU A 37 1.82 -20.11 -12.22
N GLN A 38 2.00 -20.45 -10.95
CA GLN A 38 0.93 -21.00 -10.12
C GLN A 38 -0.17 -19.97 -9.87
N GLN A 39 0.20 -18.73 -9.53
CA GLN A 39 -0.74 -17.63 -9.32
C GLN A 39 -1.50 -17.31 -10.62
N ARG A 40 -0.79 -17.22 -11.75
CA ARG A 40 -1.39 -17.07 -13.09
C ARG A 40 -2.41 -18.16 -13.37
N ASP A 41 -2.02 -19.43 -13.20
CA ASP A 41 -2.89 -20.57 -13.51
C ASP A 41 -4.09 -20.62 -12.54
N PHE A 42 -3.90 -20.28 -11.27
CA PHE A 42 -4.97 -20.21 -10.27
C PHE A 42 -5.99 -19.11 -10.60
N ILE A 43 -5.54 -17.91 -10.93
CA ILE A 43 -6.42 -16.81 -11.37
C ILE A 43 -7.18 -17.22 -12.64
N ALA A 44 -6.47 -17.78 -13.62
CA ALA A 44 -7.03 -18.12 -14.93
C ALA A 44 -8.07 -19.25 -14.85
N ARG A 45 -7.81 -20.30 -14.06
CA ARG A 45 -8.59 -21.54 -14.08
C ARG A 45 -9.60 -21.63 -12.94
N ASP A 46 -9.33 -20.99 -11.81
CA ASP A 46 -10.09 -21.18 -10.58
C ASP A 46 -10.70 -19.87 -10.08
N LEU A 47 -9.89 -18.91 -9.61
CA LEU A 47 -10.39 -17.73 -8.91
C LEU A 47 -11.22 -16.82 -9.81
N GLY A 48 -10.71 -16.48 -11.00
CA GLY A 48 -11.41 -15.61 -11.96
C GLY A 48 -12.77 -16.19 -12.36
N PRO A 49 -12.84 -17.42 -12.90
CA PRO A 49 -14.12 -18.04 -13.25
C PRO A 49 -15.08 -18.19 -12.06
N ALA A 50 -14.56 -18.45 -10.85
CA ALA A 50 -15.39 -18.56 -9.66
C ALA A 50 -16.01 -17.23 -9.24
N LEU A 51 -15.25 -16.13 -9.31
CA LEU A 51 -15.74 -14.79 -9.02
C LEU A 51 -16.73 -14.30 -10.10
N ALA A 52 -16.44 -14.55 -11.38
CA ALA A 52 -17.28 -14.15 -12.50
C ALA A 52 -18.66 -14.85 -12.45
N ASN A 53 -18.69 -16.12 -12.07
CA ASN A 53 -19.93 -16.89 -11.91
C ASN A 53 -20.65 -16.65 -10.56
N SER A 54 -20.18 -15.71 -9.74
CA SER A 54 -20.77 -15.38 -8.44
C SER A 54 -21.57 -14.09 -8.48
N SER A 55 -22.34 -13.80 -7.42
CA SER A 55 -22.97 -12.48 -7.23
C SER A 55 -21.97 -11.34 -7.02
N HIS A 56 -20.68 -11.65 -6.92
CA HIS A 56 -19.59 -10.69 -6.69
C HIS A 56 -18.76 -10.43 -7.92
N GLN A 57 -19.30 -10.68 -9.13
CA GLN A 57 -18.62 -10.42 -10.39
C GLN A 57 -18.12 -8.97 -10.52
N HIS A 58 -18.69 -8.00 -9.81
CA HIS A 58 -18.23 -6.60 -9.78
C HIS A 58 -16.80 -6.42 -9.22
N VAL A 59 -16.26 -7.43 -8.53
CA VAL A 59 -14.85 -7.47 -8.10
C VAL A 59 -13.91 -7.73 -9.29
N LEU A 60 -14.43 -8.28 -10.39
CA LEU A 60 -13.75 -8.46 -11.65
C LEU A 60 -14.28 -7.42 -12.64
N GLU A 61 -13.46 -6.47 -13.06
CA GLU A 61 -13.92 -5.54 -14.08
C GLU A 61 -14.08 -6.21 -15.47
N ASP A 62 -13.42 -7.35 -15.76
CA ASP A 62 -13.46 -8.01 -17.09
C ASP A 62 -13.13 -9.57 -17.10
N GLU A 63 -13.55 -10.36 -18.13
CA GLU A 63 -13.77 -11.86 -18.07
C GLU A 63 -12.78 -12.88 -18.79
N GLU A 64 -11.46 -12.83 -18.63
CA GLU A 64 -10.44 -13.84 -19.05
C GLU A 64 -9.19 -13.62 -18.18
N ALA A 65 -8.21 -14.54 -18.07
CA ALA A 65 -7.09 -14.43 -17.12
C ALA A 65 -6.41 -13.05 -16.99
N ALA A 66 -6.07 -12.41 -18.11
CA ALA A 66 -5.55 -11.03 -18.14
C ALA A 66 -6.64 -9.98 -17.86
N ARG A 67 -7.90 -10.26 -18.22
CA ARG A 67 -9.07 -9.43 -17.90
C ARG A 67 -9.51 -9.56 -16.42
N TYR A 68 -9.23 -10.67 -15.74
CA TYR A 68 -9.56 -10.90 -14.33
C TYR A 68 -8.62 -10.17 -13.37
N VAL A 69 -7.46 -9.73 -13.87
CA VAL A 69 -6.52 -8.90 -13.13
C VAL A 69 -6.81 -7.45 -13.45
N HIS A 70 -7.31 -6.71 -12.46
CA HIS A 70 -7.61 -5.30 -12.63
C HIS A 70 -6.34 -4.42 -12.43
N GLY A 71 -5.43 -4.83 -11.55
CA GLY A 71 -4.19 -4.12 -11.27
C GLY A 71 -3.19 -4.97 -10.48
N ILE A 72 -2.09 -4.35 -10.10
CA ILE A 72 -0.92 -4.98 -9.48
C ILE A 72 -0.75 -4.43 -8.06
N GLY A 73 -0.82 -5.31 -7.05
CA GLY A 73 -0.53 -4.95 -5.66
C GLY A 73 0.95 -5.09 -5.32
N ILE A 74 1.55 -4.09 -4.66
CA ILE A 74 2.96 -4.11 -4.22
C ILE A 74 3.09 -3.80 -2.72
N HIS A 75 4.16 -4.32 -2.11
CA HIS A 75 4.54 -4.09 -0.72
C HIS A 75 5.94 -3.45 -0.67
N TRP A 76 6.23 -2.68 0.38
CA TRP A 76 7.41 -1.81 0.47
C TRP A 76 8.68 -2.42 1.12
N TYR A 77 8.59 -3.62 1.70
CA TYR A 77 9.61 -4.12 2.63
C TYR A 77 10.97 -4.51 2.01
N LEU A 78 11.20 -4.36 0.71
CA LEU A 78 12.44 -4.75 0.04
C LEU A 78 12.99 -3.68 -0.91
N ASP A 79 12.54 -2.43 -0.76
CA ASP A 79 12.92 -1.31 -1.63
C ASP A 79 14.44 -1.03 -1.64
N PHE A 80 15.15 -1.38 -0.57
CA PHE A 80 16.60 -1.29 -0.50
C PHE A 80 17.33 -2.28 -1.43
N ILE A 81 16.64 -3.32 -1.92
CA ILE A 81 17.15 -4.32 -2.88
C ILE A 81 16.66 -4.04 -4.29
N GLY A 82 15.41 -3.57 -4.43
CA GLY A 82 14.77 -3.30 -5.72
C GLY A 82 14.16 -1.90 -5.74
N PRO A 83 14.94 -0.85 -6.07
CA PRO A 83 14.43 0.51 -6.08
C PRO A 83 13.29 0.66 -7.10
N ILE A 84 12.39 1.60 -6.87
CA ILE A 84 11.18 1.82 -7.67
C ILE A 84 11.46 2.03 -9.17
N GLN A 85 12.63 2.58 -9.52
CA GLN A 85 13.08 2.78 -10.90
C GLN A 85 13.42 1.48 -11.63
N ASP A 86 13.79 0.43 -10.90
CA ASP A 86 14.16 -0.87 -11.48
C ASP A 86 13.00 -1.88 -11.41
N THR A 87 11.90 -1.53 -10.73
CA THR A 87 10.76 -2.43 -10.48
C THR A 87 9.45 -1.86 -11.02
N VAL A 88 8.89 -0.85 -10.36
CA VAL A 88 7.56 -0.29 -10.66
C VAL A 88 7.55 0.45 -12.00
N VAL A 89 8.61 1.22 -12.30
CA VAL A 89 8.69 1.96 -13.57
C VAL A 89 8.70 1.01 -14.78
N PRO A 90 9.60 0.01 -14.89
CA PRO A 90 9.55 -0.98 -15.98
C PRO A 90 8.23 -1.77 -16.02
N THR A 91 7.64 -2.06 -14.85
CA THR A 91 6.34 -2.75 -14.79
C THR A 91 5.24 -1.93 -15.45
N HIS A 92 5.16 -0.63 -15.14
CA HIS A 92 4.19 0.27 -15.77
C HIS A 92 4.48 0.45 -17.26
N GLU A 93 5.74 0.56 -17.67
CA GLU A 93 6.09 0.68 -19.10
C GLU A 93 5.71 -0.56 -19.91
N LEU A 94 5.83 -1.76 -19.33
CA LEU A 94 5.44 -3.02 -19.95
C LEU A 94 3.92 -3.25 -19.94
N PHE A 95 3.23 -2.80 -18.88
CA PHE A 95 1.83 -3.08 -18.62
C PHE A 95 1.06 -1.80 -18.21
N PRO A 96 0.99 -0.78 -19.07
CA PRO A 96 0.47 0.55 -18.70
C PRO A 96 -1.03 0.56 -18.41
N ASP A 97 -1.78 -0.42 -18.91
CA ASP A 97 -3.22 -0.55 -18.71
C ASP A 97 -3.60 -1.10 -17.32
N TYR A 98 -2.63 -1.65 -16.57
CA TYR A 98 -2.83 -2.15 -15.22
C TYR A 98 -2.34 -1.11 -14.23
N TYR A 99 -3.21 -0.66 -13.33
CA TYR A 99 -2.77 0.24 -12.25
C TYR A 99 -1.89 -0.51 -11.26
N ILE A 100 -1.03 0.22 -10.57
CA ILE A 100 -0.18 -0.30 -9.50
C ILE A 100 -0.67 0.32 -8.20
N LEU A 101 -0.90 -0.50 -7.18
CA LEU A 101 -1.38 -0.09 -5.86
C LEU A 101 -0.42 -0.57 -4.78
N ALA A 102 0.08 0.35 -3.96
CA ALA A 102 0.80 -0.05 -2.74
C ALA A 102 -0.23 -0.51 -1.71
N THR A 103 -0.32 -1.83 -1.52
CA THR A 103 -1.36 -2.47 -0.69
C THR A 103 -0.95 -2.64 0.76
N GLU A 104 0.35 -2.52 1.06
CA GLU A 104 0.87 -2.63 2.42
C GLU A 104 2.24 -1.97 2.54
N ALA A 105 2.42 -1.20 3.60
CA ALA A 105 3.70 -0.72 4.07
C ALA A 105 3.66 -0.51 5.60
N CYS A 106 4.79 -0.74 6.25
CA CYS A 106 4.93 -0.61 7.69
C CYS A 106 6.38 -0.30 8.07
N ILE A 107 6.55 0.41 9.18
CA ILE A 107 7.86 0.67 9.79
C ILE A 107 8.08 -0.31 10.94
N GLY A 108 9.32 -0.71 11.19
CA GLY A 108 9.66 -1.72 12.20
C GLY A 108 9.73 -3.14 11.64
N ALA A 109 9.51 -3.32 10.33
CA ALA A 109 9.57 -4.63 9.68
C ALA A 109 11.01 -5.14 9.51
N HIS A 110 12.01 -4.25 9.57
CA HIS A 110 13.41 -4.63 9.47
C HIS A 110 14.02 -4.94 10.83
N PHE A 111 14.91 -5.94 10.89
CA PHE A 111 15.52 -6.39 12.15
C PHE A 111 16.38 -5.31 12.87
N TRP A 112 16.75 -4.23 12.16
CA TRP A 112 17.52 -3.11 12.71
C TRP A 112 16.65 -1.92 13.11
N GLU A 113 15.36 -1.95 12.82
CA GLU A 113 14.39 -0.95 13.24
C GLU A 113 13.84 -1.29 14.63
N ARG A 114 13.25 -0.31 15.31
CA ARG A 114 12.51 -0.55 16.55
C ARG A 114 11.03 -0.56 16.24
N ASP A 115 10.29 -1.39 16.96
CA ASP A 115 8.86 -1.59 16.79
C ASP A 115 8.09 -0.28 16.96
N VAL A 116 8.04 0.29 18.17
CA VAL A 116 7.34 1.56 18.44
C VAL A 116 8.31 2.63 18.95
N ILE A 117 8.37 3.77 18.25
CA ILE A 117 9.07 4.97 18.74
C ILE A 117 8.08 6.14 18.77
N LEU A 118 7.58 6.46 19.97
CA LEU A 118 6.65 7.58 20.15
C LEU A 118 7.29 8.91 19.74
N GLY A 119 6.64 9.62 18.82
CA GLY A 119 7.09 10.93 18.33
C GLY A 119 8.24 10.87 17.32
N CYS A 120 8.56 9.71 16.74
CA CYS A 120 9.64 9.60 15.75
C CYS A 120 9.32 10.45 14.51
N TRP A 121 10.11 11.51 14.29
CA TRP A 121 10.01 12.34 13.09
C TRP A 121 10.75 11.71 11.91
N GLU A 122 11.89 11.03 12.16
CA GLU A 122 12.79 10.51 11.11
C GLU A 122 12.22 9.36 10.29
N HIS A 123 11.11 8.76 10.75
CA HIS A 123 10.29 7.80 10.01
C HIS A 123 9.51 8.47 8.85
N VAL A 124 10.15 9.44 8.19
CA VAL A 124 9.59 10.30 7.17
C VAL A 124 9.23 9.48 5.92
N TRP A 125 7.99 9.64 5.47
CA TRP A 125 7.34 8.91 4.37
C TRP A 125 7.78 9.37 2.98
N ALA A 126 9.10 9.31 2.76
CA ALA A 126 9.76 9.27 1.47
C ALA A 126 9.04 8.36 0.47
N ASP A 127 8.69 7.18 0.95
CA ASP A 127 8.17 6.10 0.14
C ASP A 127 6.85 6.48 -0.54
N LEU A 128 5.88 7.00 0.21
CA LEU A 128 4.57 7.36 -0.33
C LEU A 128 4.73 8.38 -1.47
N LEU A 129 5.56 9.41 -1.26
CA LEU A 129 5.80 10.43 -2.28
C LEU A 129 6.49 9.82 -3.51
N GLN A 130 7.46 8.92 -3.32
CA GLN A 130 8.09 8.20 -4.42
C GLN A 130 7.10 7.34 -5.19
N ASN A 131 6.25 6.57 -4.52
CA ASN A 131 5.20 5.76 -5.14
C ASN A 131 4.30 6.63 -6.03
N LEU A 132 3.77 7.72 -5.49
CA LEU A 132 2.90 8.65 -6.22
C LEU A 132 3.61 9.33 -7.40
N ASN A 133 4.94 9.47 -7.34
CA ASN A 133 5.73 9.99 -8.44
C ASN A 133 6.08 8.94 -9.52
N HIS A 134 5.82 7.66 -9.27
CA HIS A 134 6.13 6.55 -10.18
C HIS A 134 4.92 5.63 -10.39
N PHE A 135 3.82 6.18 -10.91
CA PHE A 135 2.65 5.46 -11.44
C PHE A 135 1.79 4.69 -10.42
N VAL A 136 2.13 4.71 -9.14
CA VAL A 136 1.30 4.08 -8.10
C VAL A 136 0.08 4.95 -7.82
N VAL A 137 -1.11 4.36 -7.89
CA VAL A 137 -2.40 5.08 -7.86
C VAL A 137 -2.98 5.25 -6.45
N GLY A 138 -2.42 4.55 -5.47
CA GLY A 138 -2.86 4.60 -4.08
C GLY A 138 -1.86 3.91 -3.16
N TRP A 139 -1.98 4.18 -1.87
CA TRP A 139 -1.03 3.72 -0.87
C TRP A 139 -1.77 3.39 0.43
N THR A 140 -1.48 2.22 0.99
CA THR A 140 -2.20 1.67 2.15
C THR A 140 -1.22 1.33 3.27
N ASP A 141 -1.41 1.97 4.42
CA ASP A 141 -0.68 1.64 5.65
C ASP A 141 -1.10 0.27 6.20
N TRP A 142 -0.27 -0.34 7.04
CA TRP A 142 -0.54 -1.66 7.58
C TRP A 142 -1.57 -1.68 8.71
N ASN A 143 -1.14 -1.58 9.98
CA ASN A 143 -2.06 -1.60 11.11
C ASN A 143 -2.57 -0.19 11.40
N LEU A 144 -3.89 0.00 11.39
CA LEU A 144 -4.51 1.30 11.73
C LEU A 144 -4.17 1.80 13.14
N ALA A 145 -3.99 0.88 14.08
CA ALA A 145 -3.56 1.15 15.44
C ALA A 145 -2.87 -0.07 16.06
N LEU A 146 -1.88 0.17 16.92
CA LEU A 146 -1.19 -0.86 17.73
C LEU A 146 -1.05 -0.40 19.18
N ASP A 147 -0.68 -1.31 20.08
CA ASP A 147 -0.33 -0.96 21.46
C ASP A 147 1.10 -0.40 21.59
N LEU A 148 1.51 -0.08 22.82
CA LEU A 148 2.85 0.44 23.13
C LEU A 148 4.01 -0.53 22.79
N GLU A 149 3.73 -1.82 22.58
CA GLU A 149 4.71 -2.84 22.17
C GLU A 149 4.72 -3.05 20.65
N GLY A 150 3.74 -2.52 19.91
CA GLY A 150 3.58 -2.78 18.48
C GLY A 150 2.76 -4.04 18.18
N GLY A 151 1.91 -4.45 19.13
CA GLY A 151 1.07 -5.63 19.05
C GLY A 151 -0.45 -5.35 19.17
N PRO A 152 -1.25 -6.39 19.44
CA PRO A 152 -0.84 -7.77 19.72
C PRO A 152 -0.43 -8.54 18.46
N ASN A 153 0.66 -9.31 18.53
CA ASN A 153 1.11 -10.17 17.45
C ASN A 153 1.51 -11.56 17.99
N TRP A 154 0.86 -12.63 17.50
CA TRP A 154 1.03 -13.97 18.05
C TRP A 154 2.42 -14.60 17.81
N VAL A 155 3.13 -14.16 16.77
CA VAL A 155 4.52 -14.54 16.49
C VAL A 155 5.53 -13.51 16.97
N LYS A 156 5.07 -12.45 17.65
CA LYS A 156 5.89 -11.33 18.12
C LYS A 156 6.63 -10.60 16.99
N ASN A 157 6.00 -10.52 15.82
CA ASN A 157 6.46 -9.67 14.72
C ASN A 157 5.88 -8.26 14.89
N TYR A 158 6.39 -7.53 15.87
CA TYR A 158 5.92 -6.19 16.23
C TYR A 158 6.44 -5.14 15.26
N VAL A 159 5.68 -4.07 15.12
CA VAL A 159 5.92 -2.98 14.17
C VAL A 159 5.32 -1.67 14.70
N ASP A 160 5.59 -0.53 14.05
CA ASP A 160 4.98 0.77 14.42
C ASP A 160 3.61 0.94 13.77
N SER A 161 2.84 1.93 14.22
CA SER A 161 1.54 2.29 13.64
C SER A 161 1.26 3.79 13.80
N PRO A 162 0.52 4.43 12.88
CA PRO A 162 0.13 5.83 13.00
C PRO A 162 -0.60 6.20 14.28
N VAL A 163 -1.27 5.23 14.90
CA VAL A 163 -1.96 5.42 16.16
C VAL A 163 -1.48 4.38 17.16
N ILE A 164 -0.91 4.85 18.27
CA ILE A 164 -0.51 3.97 19.38
C ILE A 164 -1.52 4.11 20.51
N VAL A 165 -2.11 3.01 20.94
CA VAL A 165 -3.15 2.98 21.97
C VAL A 165 -2.54 2.53 23.29
N ASP A 166 -2.72 3.36 24.32
CA ASP A 166 -2.44 2.98 25.70
C ASP A 166 -3.75 2.65 26.40
N THR A 167 -4.04 1.35 26.49
CA THR A 167 -5.26 0.86 27.13
C THR A 167 -5.25 1.01 28.64
N SER A 168 -4.08 1.18 29.27
CA SER A 168 -3.97 1.33 30.73
C SER A 168 -4.47 2.70 31.19
N GLU A 169 -4.22 3.73 30.37
CA GLU A 169 -4.64 5.11 30.60
C GLU A 169 -5.90 5.48 29.79
N GLY A 170 -6.34 4.63 28.85
CA GLY A 170 -7.50 4.90 28.00
C GLY A 170 -7.27 6.04 27.00
N ILE A 171 -6.02 6.22 26.56
CA ILE A 171 -5.59 7.28 25.63
C ILE A 171 -4.98 6.68 24.36
N PHE A 172 -4.80 7.52 23.35
CA PHE A 172 -4.05 7.17 22.16
C PHE A 172 -3.15 8.32 21.72
N TYR A 173 -2.02 7.96 21.12
CA TYR A 173 -1.04 8.87 20.55
C TYR A 173 -1.16 8.83 19.03
N LYS A 174 -1.33 10.01 18.43
CA LYS A 174 -1.20 10.16 16.99
C LYS A 174 0.25 10.44 16.67
N GLN A 175 0.93 9.47 16.09
CA GLN A 175 2.34 9.55 15.72
C GLN A 175 2.55 10.59 14.61
N PRO A 176 3.76 11.13 14.40
CA PRO A 176 4.07 11.99 13.26
C PRO A 176 3.63 11.38 11.92
N MET A 177 3.76 10.06 11.75
CA MET A 177 3.31 9.34 10.56
C MET A 177 1.80 9.52 10.25
N PHE A 178 0.94 9.64 11.26
CA PHE A 178 -0.47 9.95 11.07
C PHE A 178 -0.65 11.27 10.30
N TYR A 179 0.13 12.28 10.66
CA TYR A 179 0.05 13.59 10.05
C TYR A 179 0.70 13.62 8.66
N HIS A 180 1.80 12.88 8.47
CA HIS A 180 2.39 12.68 7.14
C HIS A 180 1.38 12.05 6.17
N LEU A 181 0.73 10.93 6.55
CA LEU A 181 -0.34 10.33 5.76
C LEU A 181 -1.50 11.34 5.51
N GLY A 182 -1.83 12.13 6.52
CA GLY A 182 -2.84 13.19 6.44
C GLY A 182 -2.53 14.29 5.40
N HIS A 183 -1.26 14.58 5.11
CA HIS A 183 -0.89 15.54 4.07
C HIS A 183 -1.27 15.07 2.65
N PHE A 184 -1.44 13.77 2.46
CA PHE A 184 -1.88 13.19 1.18
C PHE A 184 -3.38 12.86 1.25
N SER A 185 -3.79 12.00 2.18
CA SER A 185 -5.15 11.45 2.23
C SER A 185 -6.24 12.50 2.42
N LYS A 186 -5.97 13.58 3.16
CA LYS A 186 -6.94 14.65 3.40
C LYS A 186 -7.15 15.55 2.16
N PHE A 187 -6.11 15.70 1.34
CA PHE A 187 -6.07 16.74 0.32
C PHE A 187 -6.15 16.19 -1.11
N ILE A 188 -5.83 14.92 -1.31
CA ILE A 188 -5.87 14.21 -2.60
C ILE A 188 -7.04 13.23 -2.58
N PRO A 189 -8.29 13.66 -2.88
CA PRO A 189 -9.44 12.76 -2.98
C PRO A 189 -9.31 11.79 -4.15
N GLU A 190 -10.11 10.72 -4.11
CA GLU A 190 -10.25 9.77 -5.22
C GLU A 190 -10.56 10.50 -6.55
N GLY A 191 -9.97 10.00 -7.63
CA GLY A 191 -10.06 10.61 -8.96
C GLY A 191 -9.10 11.79 -9.21
N SER A 192 -8.28 12.17 -8.23
CA SER A 192 -7.21 13.16 -8.45
C SER A 192 -6.15 12.60 -9.40
N GLN A 193 -5.73 13.43 -10.35
CA GLN A 193 -4.72 13.06 -11.34
C GLN A 193 -3.38 13.71 -11.03
N ARG A 194 -2.32 12.92 -10.93
CA ARG A 194 -0.95 13.46 -10.78
C ARG A 194 -0.56 14.21 -12.05
N VAL A 195 -0.01 15.41 -11.89
CA VAL A 195 0.47 16.26 -12.99
C VAL A 195 1.97 16.50 -12.89
N GLY A 196 2.58 16.93 -13.99
CA GLY A 196 4.00 17.28 -14.02
C GLY A 196 4.28 18.51 -13.14
N LEU A 197 5.33 18.42 -12.32
CA LEU A 197 5.85 19.53 -11.52
C LEU A 197 7.36 19.58 -11.74
N VAL A 198 7.86 20.72 -12.24
CA VAL A 198 9.27 20.91 -12.58
C VAL A 198 9.82 22.06 -11.75
N ALA A 199 10.83 21.80 -10.93
CA ALA A 199 11.53 22.86 -10.20
C ALA A 199 12.37 23.71 -11.17
N SER A 200 12.29 25.04 -11.02
CA SER A 200 13.04 25.98 -11.86
C SER A 200 14.54 25.99 -11.58
N LYS A 201 14.96 25.55 -10.38
CA LYS A 201 16.36 25.38 -9.96
C LYS A 201 16.46 24.19 -9.02
N GLU A 202 17.26 23.20 -9.38
CA GLU A 202 17.66 22.15 -8.46
C GLU A 202 18.74 22.69 -7.50
N SER A 203 18.49 22.58 -6.20
CA SER A 203 19.47 22.96 -5.18
C SER A 203 20.28 21.74 -4.79
N LYS A 204 21.59 21.75 -5.07
CA LYS A 204 22.51 20.71 -4.59
C LYS A 204 22.66 20.68 -3.06
N LYS A 205 22.09 21.65 -2.34
CA LYS A 205 22.18 21.79 -0.86
C LYS A 205 20.88 21.43 -0.14
N MET A 206 19.74 21.43 -0.82
CA MET A 206 18.42 21.13 -0.27
C MET A 206 17.67 20.33 -1.31
N ASP A 207 17.57 19.03 -1.08
CA ASP A 207 16.80 18.14 -1.94
C ASP A 207 15.37 18.14 -1.42
N LEU A 208 14.49 18.85 -2.12
CA LEU A 208 13.07 18.87 -1.81
C LEU A 208 12.39 17.80 -2.65
N GLU A 209 11.61 16.97 -1.98
CA GLU A 209 10.71 16.05 -2.65
C GLU A 209 9.33 16.69 -2.79
N TYR A 210 8.71 16.52 -3.94
CA TYR A 210 7.43 17.13 -4.20
C TYR A 210 6.60 16.33 -5.21
N THR A 211 5.30 16.52 -5.12
CA THR A 211 4.33 15.96 -6.07
C THR A 211 3.14 16.91 -6.21
N ALA A 212 2.48 16.88 -7.36
CA ALA A 212 1.37 17.76 -7.67
C ALA A 212 0.20 16.99 -8.27
N PHE A 213 -1.01 17.37 -7.89
CA PHE A 213 -2.25 16.73 -8.30
C PHE A 213 -3.27 17.77 -8.75
N LEU A 214 -4.00 17.46 -9.81
CA LEU A 214 -5.23 18.12 -10.19
C LEU A 214 -6.40 17.31 -9.64
N ARG A 215 -7.22 17.95 -8.80
CA ARG A 215 -8.40 17.33 -8.19
C ARG A 215 -9.59 17.34 -9.17
N PRO A 216 -10.58 16.44 -8.98
CA PRO A 216 -11.81 16.44 -9.80
C PRO A 216 -12.59 17.75 -9.76
N ASP A 217 -12.46 18.54 -8.69
CA ASP A 217 -13.07 19.87 -8.55
C ASP A 217 -12.29 21.00 -9.23
N GLY A 218 -11.18 20.68 -9.90
CA GLY A 218 -10.31 21.62 -10.60
C GLY A 218 -9.26 22.31 -9.70
N ALA A 219 -9.22 22.04 -8.40
CA ALA A 219 -8.19 22.58 -7.52
C ALA A 219 -6.86 21.84 -7.69
N VAL A 220 -5.74 22.55 -7.48
CA VAL A 220 -4.40 21.98 -7.52
C VAL A 220 -3.88 21.78 -6.10
N VAL A 221 -3.31 20.60 -5.84
CA VAL A 221 -2.64 20.27 -4.58
C VAL A 221 -1.18 20.02 -4.86
N VAL A 222 -0.31 20.60 -4.04
CA VAL A 222 1.12 20.34 -4.06
C VAL A 222 1.52 19.89 -2.67
N VAL A 223 2.19 18.75 -2.57
CA VAL A 223 2.81 18.28 -1.35
C VAL A 223 4.32 18.44 -1.51
N VAL A 224 4.96 19.05 -0.51
CA VAL A 224 6.41 19.29 -0.48
C VAL A 224 6.96 18.74 0.82
N LEU A 225 8.01 17.94 0.72
CA LEU A 225 8.75 17.37 1.82
C LEU A 225 10.17 17.94 1.83
N ASN A 226 10.58 18.45 2.98
CA ASN A 226 11.95 18.84 3.28
C ASN A 226 12.44 17.95 4.43
N ARG A 227 13.49 17.17 4.18
CA ARG A 227 14.04 16.22 5.14
C ARG A 227 15.12 16.86 6.00
#